data_AF-A0A0F9PXU7-F1
#
_entry.id   AF-A0A0F9PXU7-F1
#
_cell.length_a   1.000
_cell.length_b   1.000
_cell.length_c   1.000
_cell.angle_alpha   90.00
_cell.angle_beta   90.00
_cell.angle_gamma   90.00
#
_symmetry.space_group_name_H-M   'P 1'
#
loop_
_entity.id
_entity.type
_entity.pdbx_description
1 polymer ?
#
loop_
_entity_poly.entity_id
_entity_poly.type
_entity_poly.pdbx_seq_one_letter_code
_entity_poly.pdbx_strand_id
1 'polypeptide(L)'
;MEYSFSIYQRMRVAGLLGETDLAYPISGGTTNAWGAREAWMSEKTAPQWGARQYRGPIWEVLNALALCTVGLDLCMMFHPRSASAIKGITKQFFAEIPKHLEDKGYYEWVSANLKR
;
A
#
# COMPACT_ATOMS: atom_id res chain seq x y z
N MET A 1 2.00 8.56 9.02
CA MET A 1 1.90 7.29 8.25
C MET A 1 1.76 6.10 9.19
N GLU A 2 2.51 6.11 10.29
CA GLU A 2 2.63 5.11 11.36
C GLU A 2 1.29 4.72 11.98
N TYR A 3 0.43 5.72 12.24
CA TYR A 3 -0.92 5.48 12.76
C TYR A 3 -1.74 4.62 11.79
N SER A 4 -1.83 5.04 10.52
CA SER A 4 -2.56 4.30 9.48
C SER A 4 -2.00 2.90 9.29
N PHE A 5 -0.66 2.77 9.25
CA PHE A 5 0.02 1.48 9.15
C PHE A 5 -0.45 0.51 10.25
N SER A 6 -0.43 0.96 11.51
CA SER A 6 -0.84 0.15 12.66
C SER A 6 -2.32 -0.22 12.63
N ILE A 7 -3.19 0.69 12.18
CA ILE A 7 -4.63 0.43 12.06
C ILE A 7 -4.90 -0.63 10.98
N TYR A 8 -4.25 -0.52 9.82
CA TYR A 8 -4.44 -1.45 8.71
C TYR A 8 -4.01 -2.86 9.11
N GLN A 9 -2.86 -2.97 9.78
CA GLN A 9 -2.38 -4.23 10.31
C GLN A 9 -3.39 -4.85 11.31
N ARG A 10 -3.96 -4.04 12.22
CA ARG A 10 -4.96 -4.53 13.19
C ARG A 10 -6.25 -4.99 12.51
N MET A 11 -6.75 -4.21 11.55
CA MET A 11 -7.94 -4.57 10.77
C MET A 11 -7.73 -5.88 10.02
N ARG A 12 -6.59 -6.02 9.32
CA ARG A 12 -6.23 -7.23 8.60
C ARG A 12 -6.17 -8.45 9.51
N VAL A 13 -5.48 -8.33 10.64
CA VAL A 13 -5.34 -9.44 11.61
C VAL A 13 -6.69 -9.80 12.23
N ALA A 14 -7.51 -8.81 12.59
CA ALA A 14 -8.83 -9.06 13.16
C ALA A 14 -9.75 -9.81 12.18
N GLY A 15 -9.82 -9.37 10.91
CA GLY A 15 -10.60 -10.06 9.88
C GLY A 15 -10.15 -11.50 9.68
N LEU A 16 -8.83 -11.75 9.64
CA LEU A 16 -8.27 -13.10 9.54
C LEU A 16 -8.57 -14.00 10.74
N LEU A 17 -8.73 -13.41 11.94
CA LEU A 17 -9.11 -14.12 13.17
C LEU A 17 -10.63 -14.36 13.29
N GLY A 18 -11.42 -13.99 12.27
CA GLY A 18 -12.84 -14.26 12.20
C GLY A 18 -13.76 -13.10 12.57
N GLU A 19 -13.24 -11.88 12.76
CA GLU A 19 -14.06 -10.69 12.98
C GLU A 19 -14.73 -10.24 11.67
N THR A 20 -16.01 -10.55 11.50
CA THR A 20 -16.72 -10.33 10.23
C THR A 20 -16.92 -8.86 9.90
N ASP A 21 -16.97 -7.99 10.91
CA ASP A 21 -17.15 -6.54 10.70
C ASP A 21 -15.89 -5.86 10.14
N LEU A 22 -14.72 -6.53 10.25
CA LEU A 22 -13.44 -6.04 9.74
C LEU A 22 -12.91 -6.88 8.56
N ALA A 23 -13.62 -7.94 8.18
CA ALA A 23 -13.31 -8.79 7.04
C ALA A 23 -13.75 -8.16 5.70
N TYR A 24 -13.25 -6.97 5.40
CA TYR A 24 -13.51 -6.28 4.13
C TYR A 24 -12.21 -5.80 3.49
N PRO A 25 -12.15 -5.75 2.15
CA PRO A 25 -11.04 -5.11 1.45
C PRO A 25 -10.83 -3.66 1.89
N ILE A 26 -9.58 -3.30 2.14
CA ILE A 26 -9.20 -1.97 2.60
C ILE A 26 -8.81 -1.11 1.39
N SER A 27 -9.46 0.04 1.26
CA SER A 27 -9.10 1.09 0.30
C SER A 27 -8.38 2.23 1.02
N GLY A 28 -7.30 2.74 0.41
CA GLY A 28 -6.46 3.77 1.00
C GLY A 28 -6.16 4.89 0.03
N GLY A 29 -6.38 6.12 0.50
CA GLY A 29 -6.00 7.36 -0.20
C GLY A 29 -4.50 7.59 -0.15
N THR A 30 -3.74 6.86 -0.97
CA THR A 30 -2.28 7.03 -1.07
C THR A 30 -1.91 8.39 -1.69
N THR A 31 -2.86 9.03 -2.37
CA THR A 31 -2.81 10.43 -2.82
C THR A 31 -2.51 11.44 -1.71
N ASN A 32 -2.81 11.13 -0.44
CA ASN A 32 -2.49 12.00 0.70
C ASN A 32 -0.98 12.30 0.83
N ALA A 33 -0.12 11.46 0.22
CA ALA A 33 1.31 11.72 0.11
C ALA A 33 1.63 13.08 -0.54
N TRP A 34 0.76 13.57 -1.45
CA TRP A 34 0.91 14.86 -2.12
C TRP A 34 0.61 16.06 -1.21
N GLY A 35 0.04 15.85 -0.01
CA GLY A 35 -0.11 16.90 0.99
C GLY A 35 1.20 17.26 1.71
N ALA A 36 2.19 16.36 1.69
CA ALA A 36 3.48 16.57 2.32
C ALA A 36 4.31 17.63 1.58
N ARG A 37 4.97 18.54 2.31
CA ARG A 37 5.79 19.61 1.72
C ARG A 37 6.89 19.05 0.83
N GLU A 38 7.44 17.91 1.24
CA GLU A 38 8.46 17.14 0.54
C GLU A 38 7.98 16.61 -0.82
N ALA A 39 6.68 16.48 -1.06
CA ALA A 39 6.14 16.01 -2.33
C ALA A 39 5.91 17.14 -3.36
N TRP A 40 5.56 18.35 -2.91
CA TRP A 40 5.16 19.45 -3.81
C TRP A 40 6.05 20.70 -3.79
N MET A 41 6.86 20.92 -2.75
CA MET A 41 7.70 22.11 -2.65
C MET A 41 8.77 22.11 -3.75
N SER A 42 8.95 23.26 -4.40
CA SER A 42 9.93 23.42 -5.47
C SER A 42 11.36 23.30 -4.94
N GLU A 43 12.24 22.68 -5.72
CA GLU A 43 13.68 22.68 -5.50
C GLU A 43 14.30 24.08 -5.43
N LYS A 44 13.63 25.13 -5.93
CA LYS A 44 14.08 26.53 -5.75
C LYS A 44 13.99 26.99 -4.29
N THR A 45 13.01 26.47 -3.55
CA THR A 45 12.78 26.81 -2.13
C THR A 45 13.56 25.89 -1.21
N ALA A 46 13.72 24.61 -1.59
CA ALA A 46 14.46 23.60 -0.83
C ALA A 46 15.40 22.80 -1.76
N PRO A 47 16.54 23.37 -2.17
CA PRO A 47 17.46 22.74 -3.13
C PRO A 47 18.07 21.44 -2.60
N GLN A 48 18.25 21.33 -1.29
CA GLN A 48 18.81 20.15 -0.62
C GLN A 48 17.94 18.89 -0.75
N TRP A 49 16.65 19.02 -1.08
CA TRP A 49 15.74 17.89 -1.29
C TRP A 49 15.80 17.34 -2.72
N GLY A 50 16.51 18.00 -3.63
CA GLY A 50 16.58 17.59 -5.03
C GLY A 50 15.28 17.84 -5.80
N ALA A 51 15.23 17.32 -7.04
CA ALA A 51 14.21 17.69 -8.00
C ALA A 51 12.81 17.17 -7.61
N ARG A 52 11.82 18.07 -7.60
CA ARG A 52 10.43 17.75 -7.24
C ARG A 52 9.83 16.64 -8.11
N GLN A 53 10.19 16.60 -9.40
CA GLN A 53 9.65 15.63 -10.37
C GLN A 53 9.88 14.17 -9.97
N TYR A 54 10.89 13.89 -9.15
CA TYR A 54 11.17 12.55 -8.63
C TYR A 54 10.58 12.38 -7.22
N ARG A 55 10.72 13.39 -6.37
CA ARG A 55 10.25 13.34 -4.98
C ARG A 55 8.77 13.04 -4.85
N GLY A 56 7.92 13.80 -5.54
CA GLY A 56 6.47 13.63 -5.45
C GLY A 56 6.02 12.19 -5.77
N PRO A 57 6.38 11.66 -6.95
CA PRO A 57 6.08 10.27 -7.28
C PRO A 57 6.69 9.24 -6.32
N ILE A 58 7.93 9.44 -5.87
CA ILE A 58 8.57 8.53 -4.90
C ILE A 58 7.80 8.53 -3.57
N TRP A 59 7.36 9.68 -3.08
CA TRP A 59 6.57 9.79 -1.85
C TRP A 59 5.28 8.99 -1.93
N GLU A 60 4.59 9.10 -3.05
CA GLU A 60 3.36 8.36 -3.30
C GLU A 60 3.61 6.85 -3.40
N VAL A 61 4.68 6.43 -4.09
CA VAL A 61 5.08 5.02 -4.18
C VAL A 61 5.43 4.45 -2.80
N LEU A 62 6.25 5.14 -2.00
CA LEU A 62 6.67 4.64 -0.69
C LEU A 62 5.47 4.52 0.26
N ASN A 63 4.58 5.51 0.26
CA ASN A 63 3.37 5.47 1.08
C ASN A 63 2.44 4.31 0.67
N ALA A 64 2.21 4.13 -0.63
CA ALA A 64 1.41 3.02 -1.14
C ALA A 64 2.03 1.65 -0.80
N LEU A 65 3.33 1.50 -1.04
CA LEU A 65 4.04 0.25 -0.77
C LEU A 65 4.02 -0.10 0.72
N ALA A 66 4.26 0.87 1.60
CA ALA A 66 4.22 0.67 3.05
C ALA A 66 2.84 0.24 3.56
N LEU A 67 1.75 0.75 2.96
CA LEU A 67 0.40 0.34 3.35
C LEU A 67 0.00 -1.02 2.73
N CYS A 68 0.49 -1.34 1.54
CA CYS A 68 0.29 -2.65 0.92
C CYS A 68 0.84 -3.80 1.77
N THR A 69 1.99 -3.61 2.44
CA THR A 69 2.57 -4.66 3.29
C THR A 69 1.75 -4.98 4.54
N VAL A 70 0.83 -4.09 4.94
CA VAL A 70 -0.07 -4.27 6.09
C VAL A 70 -1.53 -4.54 5.71
N GLY A 71 -1.78 -4.88 4.45
CA GLY A 71 -3.09 -5.34 4.00
C GLY A 71 -3.96 -4.27 3.34
N LEU A 72 -3.36 -3.22 2.75
CA LEU A 72 -4.07 -2.36 1.80
C LEU A 72 -4.32 -3.10 0.48
N ASP A 73 -5.59 -3.28 0.11
CA ASP A 73 -5.99 -4.01 -1.10
C ASP A 73 -6.14 -3.07 -2.31
N LEU A 74 -6.64 -1.85 -2.10
CA LEU A 74 -6.91 -0.87 -3.18
C LEU A 74 -6.18 0.46 -2.94
N CYS A 75 -5.09 0.68 -3.67
CA CYS A 75 -4.36 1.94 -3.66
C CYS A 75 -5.03 2.98 -4.57
N MET A 76 -5.57 4.06 -3.99
CA MET A 76 -6.05 5.22 -4.75
C MET A 76 -4.87 6.15 -5.05
N MET A 77 -4.30 6.00 -6.25
CA MET A 77 -3.12 6.73 -6.72
C MET A 77 -3.51 7.91 -7.61
N PHE A 78 -2.71 8.98 -7.58
CA PHE A 78 -2.84 10.19 -8.37
C PHE A 78 -1.88 10.21 -9.57
N HIS A 79 -0.57 10.06 -9.36
CA HIS A 79 0.40 10.26 -10.44
C HIS A 79 0.63 8.97 -11.26
N PRO A 80 0.53 9.03 -12.60
CA PRO A 80 0.53 7.83 -13.45
C PRO A 80 1.84 7.03 -13.37
N ARG A 81 2.99 7.71 -13.21
CA ARG A 81 4.27 7.02 -12.99
C ARG A 81 4.31 6.26 -11.66
N SER A 82 3.73 6.81 -10.60
CA SER A 82 3.67 6.15 -9.29
C SER A 82 2.79 4.90 -9.38
N ALA A 83 1.63 5.02 -10.03
CA ALA A 83 0.73 3.88 -10.24
C ALA A 83 1.40 2.79 -11.09
N SER A 84 2.12 3.15 -12.15
CA SER A 84 2.89 2.20 -12.95
C SER A 84 3.99 1.50 -12.15
N ALA A 85 4.70 2.23 -11.28
CA ALA A 85 5.75 1.68 -10.44
C ALA A 85 5.19 0.68 -9.43
N ILE A 86 4.10 1.02 -8.73
CA ILE A 86 3.43 0.10 -7.80
C ILE A 86 2.95 -1.15 -8.51
N LYS A 87 2.30 -1.03 -9.68
CA LYS A 87 1.91 -2.21 -10.47
C LYS A 87 3.10 -3.11 -10.83
N GLY A 88 4.23 -2.51 -11.20
CA GLY A 88 5.47 -3.23 -11.49
C GLY A 88 6.01 -3.98 -10.28
N ILE A 89 6.10 -3.31 -9.13
CA ILE A 89 6.56 -3.89 -7.86
C ILE A 89 5.63 -5.03 -7.41
N THR A 90 4.32 -4.82 -7.45
CA THR A 90 3.33 -5.87 -7.14
C THR A 90 3.52 -7.08 -8.05
N LYS A 91 3.67 -6.88 -9.37
CA LYS A 91 3.90 -8.00 -10.30
C LYS A 91 5.18 -8.78 -9.96
N GLN A 92 6.25 -8.09 -9.55
CA GLN A 92 7.49 -8.75 -9.12
C GLN A 92 7.29 -9.58 -7.86
N PHE A 93 6.63 -9.04 -6.84
CA PHE A 93 6.33 -9.80 -5.61
C PHE A 93 5.54 -11.08 -5.88
N PHE A 94 4.51 -10.99 -6.71
CA PHE A 94 3.67 -12.15 -7.03
C PHE A 94 4.33 -13.13 -8.00
N ALA A 95 5.30 -12.70 -8.82
CA ALA A 95 6.05 -13.60 -9.70
C ALA A 95 6.95 -14.58 -8.91
N GLU A 96 7.41 -14.19 -7.72
CA GLU A 96 8.25 -15.01 -6.85
C GLU A 96 7.46 -15.98 -5.97
N ILE A 97 6.12 -15.91 -5.96
CA ILE A 97 5.29 -16.79 -5.12
C ILE A 97 5.27 -18.20 -5.73
N PRO A 98 5.61 -19.26 -4.95
CA PRO A 98 5.52 -20.63 -5.43
C PRO A 98 4.09 -21.00 -5.84
N LYS A 99 3.91 -21.52 -7.07
CA LYS A 99 2.60 -21.88 -7.63
C LYS A 99 1.77 -22.82 -6.76
N HIS A 100 2.42 -23.74 -6.02
CA HIS A 100 1.72 -24.66 -5.11
C HIS A 100 1.01 -23.96 -3.93
N LEU A 101 1.29 -22.67 -3.69
CA LEU A 101 0.56 -21.87 -2.71
C LEU A 101 -0.79 -21.38 -3.26
N GLU A 102 -0.99 -21.33 -4.57
CA GLU A 102 -2.28 -20.96 -5.16
C GLU A 102 -3.39 -21.91 -4.69
N ASP A 103 -3.08 -23.20 -4.54
CA ASP A 103 -3.99 -24.22 -4.01
C ASP A 103 -4.44 -23.96 -2.57
N LYS A 104 -3.71 -23.11 -1.81
CA LYS A 104 -4.09 -22.70 -0.46
C LYS A 104 -5.14 -21.58 -0.43
N GLY A 105 -5.52 -21.03 -1.58
CA GLY A 105 -6.60 -20.03 -1.66
C GLY A 105 -6.30 -18.73 -0.92
N TYR A 106 -5.04 -18.30 -0.83
CA TYR A 106 -4.66 -17.09 -0.06
C TYR A 106 -5.29 -15.79 -0.58
N TYR A 107 -5.85 -15.79 -1.79
CA TYR A 107 -6.64 -14.69 -2.33
C TYR A 107 -8.01 -14.53 -1.66
N GLU A 108 -8.57 -15.61 -1.09
CA GLU A 108 -9.87 -15.63 -0.40
C GLU A 108 -9.73 -15.32 1.10
N TRP A 109 -8.85 -14.38 1.43
CA TRP A 109 -8.56 -14.05 2.83
C TRP A 109 -9.77 -13.49 3.59
N VAL A 110 -10.74 -12.88 2.89
CA VAL A 110 -11.94 -12.28 3.48
C VAL A 110 -12.81 -13.32 4.18
N SER A 111 -12.87 -14.54 3.64
CA SER A 111 -13.56 -15.68 4.26
C SER A 111 -12.61 -16.57 5.07
N ALA A 112 -11.31 -16.26 5.08
CA ALA A 112 -10.32 -17.04 5.79
C ALA A 112 -10.53 -16.89 7.30
N ASN A 113 -11.00 -17.95 7.92
CA ASN A 113 -11.17 -18.04 9.36
C ASN A 113 -9.99 -18.83 9.92
N LEU A 114 -8.88 -18.13 10.20
CA LEU A 114 -7.75 -18.72 10.91
C LEU A 114 -8.20 -18.97 12.35
N LYS A 115 -8.87 -20.11 12.55
CA LYS A 115 -9.29 -20.58 13.88
C LYS A 115 -8.09 -20.50 14.82
N ARG A 116 -8.32 -19.90 15.98
CA ARG A 116 -7.35 -19.83 17.06
C ARG A 116 -7.08 -21.20 17.67
#